data_AF-A0A101UQL2-F1
#
_entry.id   AF-A0A101UQL2-F1
#
_cell.length_a   1.000
_cell.length_b   1.000
_cell.length_c   1.000
_cell.angle_alpha   90.00
_cell.angle_beta   90.00
_cell.angle_gamma   90.00
#
_symmetry.space_group_name_H-M   'P 1'
#
loop_
_entity.id
_entity.type
_entity.pdbx_description
1 polymer ?
#
loop_
_entity_poly.entity_id
_entity_poly.type
_entity_poly.pdbx_seq_one_letter_code
_entity_poly.pdbx_strand_id
1 'polypeptide(L)' 'MDQELEQGLVSIGVPIRNEARRVVAGINLSTHVSRRTPDSIRHDLLPPLLDTAADIEAELKVPG' A
#
# COMPACT_ATOMS: atom_id res chain seq x y z
N MET A 1 -31.20 14.60 -2.66
CA MET A 1 -29.76 14.92 -2.74
C MET A 1 -29.07 13.63 -2.33
N ASP A 2 -28.99 12.73 -3.29
CA ASP A 2 -29.04 11.29 -3.04
C ASP A 2 -27.59 10.79 -2.92
N GLN A 3 -27.02 10.92 -1.73
CA GLN A 3 -25.70 10.36 -1.39
C GLN A 3 -25.80 8.85 -1.09
N GLU A 4 -26.58 8.13 -1.89
CA GLU A 4 -26.71 6.68 -1.76
C GLU A 4 -25.56 5.99 -2.54
N LEU A 5 -24.62 5.42 -1.78
CA LEU A 5 -23.64 4.39 -2.19
C LEU A 5 -22.36 4.84 -2.91
N GLU A 6 -21.42 5.48 -2.21
CA GLU A 6 -19.99 5.36 -2.56
C GLU A 6 -19.39 4.06 -2.00
N GLN A 7 -19.97 2.90 -2.31
CA GLN A 7 -19.28 1.60 -2.15
C GLN A 7 -18.36 1.40 -3.35
N GLY A 8 -17.15 1.96 -3.28
CA GLY A 8 -16.23 1.90 -4.40
C GLY A 8 -14.78 2.13 -4.05
N LEU A 9 -14.32 1.68 -2.89
CA LEU A 9 -12.91 1.74 -2.51
C LEU A 9 -12.28 0.34 -2.47
N VAL A 10 -11.07 0.22 -2.99
CA VAL A 10 -10.21 -0.94 -2.84
C VAL A 10 -8.93 -0.49 -2.16
N SER A 11 -8.44 -1.33 -1.25
CA SER A 11 -7.19 -1.09 -0.55
C SER A 11 -6.20 -2.21 -0.81
N ILE A 12 -4.93 -1.86 -0.93
CA ILE A 12 -3.80 -2.78 -0.97
C ILE A 12 -2.82 -2.39 0.13
N GLY A 13 -2.27 -3.40 0.82
CA GLY A 13 -1.32 -3.19 1.89
C GLY A 13 -0.06 -4.02 1.70
N VAL A 14 1.08 -3.47 2.13
CA VAL A 14 2.37 -4.16 2.15
C VAL A 14 3.00 -4.06 3.54
N PRO A 15 3.67 -5.12 4.02
CA PRO A 15 4.32 -5.10 5.32
C PRO A 15 5.62 -4.30 5.27
N ILE A 16 5.96 -3.64 6.38
CA ILE A 16 7.26 -3.03 6.66
C ILE A 16 8.02 -3.93 7.63
N ARG A 17 9.26 -4.27 7.29
CA ARG A 17 10.11 -5.20 8.06
C ARG A 17 11.38 -4.52 8.56
N ASN A 18 11.76 -4.84 9.79
CA ASN A 18 13.06 -4.42 10.32
C ASN A 18 14.22 -5.30 9.82
N GLU A 19 15.46 -5.01 10.24
CA GLU A 19 16.64 -5.81 9.88
C GLU A 19 16.53 -7.29 10.22
N ALA A 20 15.82 -7.62 11.31
CA ALA A 20 15.55 -9.00 11.71
C ALA A 20 14.45 -9.69 10.88
N ARG A 21 14.02 -9.07 9.76
CA ARG A 21 12.93 -9.50 8.86
C ARG A 21 11.56 -9.64 9.55
N ARG A 22 11.42 -9.10 10.75
CA ARG A 22 10.15 -9.07 11.50
C ARG A 22 9.29 -7.95 10.97
N VAL A 23 8.01 -8.24 10.74
CA VAL A 23 7.02 -7.20 10.41
C VAL A 23 6.84 -6.31 11.63
N VAL A 24 7.10 -5.02 11.47
CA VAL A 24 7.00 -4.01 12.53
C VAL A 24 5.90 -2.99 12.26
N ALA A 25 5.50 -2.82 11.00
CA ALA A 25 4.41 -1.97 10.57
C ALA A 25 3.85 -2.46 9.23
N GLY A 26 2.85 -1.75 8.70
CA GLY A 26 2.36 -1.93 7.35
C GLY A 26 1.89 -0.59 6.78
N ILE A 27 2.07 -0.41 5.48
CA ILE A 27 1.52 0.74 4.75
C ILE A 27 0.38 0.26 3.86
N ASN A 28 -0.63 1.11 3.71
CA ASN A 28 -1.79 0.84 2.87
C ASN A 28 -2.00 1.96 1.85
N LEU A 29 -2.59 1.59 0.72
CA LEU A 29 -3.03 2.49 -0.32
C LEU A 29 -4.49 2.18 -0.65
N SER A 30 -5.37 3.16 -0.46
CA SER A 30 -6.79 3.05 -0.81
C SER A 30 -7.12 3.90 -2.03
N THR A 31 -7.89 3.36 -2.97
CA THR A 31 -8.25 4.05 -4.23
C THR A 31 -9.66 3.65 -4.70
N HIS A 32 -10.23 4.42 -5.62
CA HIS A 32 -11.57 4.14 -6.15
C HIS A 32 -11.59 2.96 -7.15
N VAL A 33 -12.50 2.01 -6.94
CA VAL A 33 -12.74 0.81 -7.76
C VAL A 33 -13.22 1.16 -9.16
N SER A 34 -13.96 2.26 -9.33
CA SER A 34 -14.60 2.65 -10.59
C SER A 34 -13.64 2.86 -11.76
N ARG A 35 -12.33 2.94 -11.49
CA ARG A 35 -11.29 3.18 -12.51
C ARG A 35 -10.23 2.08 -12.58
N ARG A 36 -10.35 0.99 -11.81
CA ARG A 36 -9.26 0.01 -11.62
C ARG A 36 -9.79 -1.43 -11.55
N THR A 37 -9.17 -2.32 -12.31
CA THR A 37 -9.30 -3.77 -12.13
C THR A 37 -8.27 -4.30 -11.11
N PRO A 38 -8.48 -5.46 -10.48
CA PRO A 38 -7.48 -6.08 -9.60
C PRO A 38 -6.10 -6.23 -10.27
N ASP A 39 -6.06 -6.60 -11.56
CA ASP A 39 -4.81 -6.70 -12.32
C ASP A 39 -4.14 -5.33 -12.51
N SER A 40 -4.91 -4.28 -12.82
CA SER A 40 -4.35 -2.91 -12.91
C SER A 40 -3.80 -2.43 -11.57
N ILE A 41 -4.40 -2.83 -10.44
CA ILE A 41 -3.89 -2.49 -9.10
C ILE A 41 -2.56 -3.20 -8.85
N ARG A 42 -2.47 -4.50 -9.18
CA ARG A 42 -1.24 -5.27 -9.03
C ARG A 42 -0.12 -4.80 -9.96
N HIS A 43 -0.45 -4.33 -11.15
CA HIS A 43 0.54 -3.91 -12.12
C HIS A 43 0.96 -2.45 -11.91
N ASP A 44 0.01 -1.55 -11.61
CA ASP A 44 0.28 -0.11 -11.61
C ASP A 44 0.50 0.46 -10.22
N LEU A 45 -0.08 -0.15 -9.17
CA LEU A 45 -0.07 0.40 -7.82
C LEU A 45 0.81 -0.39 -6.84
N LEU A 46 0.92 -1.72 -7.02
CA LEU A 46 1.74 -2.53 -6.14
C LEU A 46 3.25 -2.25 -6.28
N PRO A 47 3.86 -2.09 -7.47
CA PRO A 47 5.28 -1.79 -7.57
C PRO A 47 5.70 -0.50 -6.84
N PRO A 48 5.08 0.68 -7.06
CA PRO A 48 5.47 1.88 -6.33
C PRO A 48 5.18 1.79 -4.83
N LEU A 49 4.17 1.02 -4.41
CA LEU A 49 3.91 0.78 -2.99
C LEU A 49 4.99 -0.10 -2.34
N LEU A 50 5.53 -1.08 -3.07
CA LEU A 50 6.68 -1.88 -2.62
C LEU A 50 7.97 -1.05 -2.56
N ASP A 51 8.20 -0.17 -3.54
CA ASP A 51 9.36 0.74 -3.53
C ASP A 51 9.29 1.68 -2.32
N THR A 52 8.11 2.25 -2.04
CA THR A 52 7.87 3.08 -0.85
C THR A 52 8.12 2.29 0.45
N ALA A 53 7.68 1.03 0.51
CA ALA A 53 7.97 0.17 1.64
C ALA A 53 9.47 -0.08 1.80
N ALA A 54 10.20 -0.31 0.72
CA ALA A 54 11.64 -0.51 0.73
C ALA A 54 12.39 0.75 1.22
N ASP A 55 11.96 1.94 0.83
CA ASP A 55 12.55 3.20 1.29
C ASP A 55 12.37 3.39 2.81
N ILE A 56 11.15 3.12 3.32
CA ILE A 56 10.87 3.14 4.76
C ILE A 56 11.71 2.07 5.49
N GLU A 57 11.78 0.86 4.93
CA GLU A 57 12.63 -0.20 5.48
C GLU A 57 14.10 0.23 5.49
N ALA A 58 14.60 0.95 4.48
CA ALA A 58 15.98 1.44 4.43
C ALA A 58 16.26 2.49 5.52
N GLU A 59 15.34 3.42 5.77
CA GLU A 59 15.49 4.45 6.80
C GLU A 59 15.44 3.85 8.22
N LEU A 60 14.58 2.85 8.45
CA LEU A 60 14.49 2.14 9.74
C LEU A 60 15.77 1.39 10.13
N LYS A 61 16.66 1.12 9.16
CA LYS A 61 17.92 0.41 9.37
C LYS A 61 19.05 1.31 9.83
N VAL A 62 18.95 2.62 9.58
CA VAL A 62 19.97 3.58 9.99
C VAL A 62 19.88 3.75 11.51
N PRO A 63 20.91 3.40 12.28
CA PRO A 63 20.95 3.74 13.70
C PRO A 63 20.93 5.27 13.84
N GLY A 64 19.99 5.80 14.62
CA GLY A 64 19.96 7.22 14.99
C GLY A 64 21.16 7.65 15.82
#